data_AF-G3LS19-F1
#
_entry.id   AF-G3LS19-F1
#
_cell.length_a   1.000
_cell.length_b   1.000
_cell.length_c   1.000
_cell.angle_alpha   90.00
_cell.angle_beta   90.00
_cell.angle_gamma   90.00
#
_symmetry.space_group_name_H-M   'P 1'
#
loop_
_entity.id
_entity.type
_entity.pdbx_description
1 polymer ?
#
loop_
_entity_poly.entity_id
_entity_poly.type
_entity_poly.pdbx_seq_one_letter_code
_entity_poly.pdbx_strand_id
1 'polypeptide(L)'
;VMVTETGWPSVGDENEIGASEPNAAAYNGGLVKRVLTGKGTPLRPREPLNVYLFALFNENQKPGPTSERNYGLFYPNEGKVYDVPFAAKSTSPVNGDRAEVPDGQTWCVSNGETAKEKLQAALDYACGEGGADCRPIQPGATCYH
;
A
#
# COMPACT_ATOMS: atom_id res chain seq x y z
N VAL A 1 -5.71 18.89 13.09
CA VAL A 1 -7.01 18.19 12.90
C VAL A 1 -6.70 16.81 12.38
N MET A 2 -7.44 15.79 12.80
CA MET A 2 -7.22 14.41 12.38
C MET A 2 -8.57 13.80 11.98
N VAL A 3 -8.61 13.10 10.84
CA VAL A 3 -9.78 12.34 10.42
C VAL A 3 -9.62 10.95 11.01
N THR A 4 -10.40 10.65 12.05
CA THR A 4 -10.28 9.40 12.81
C THR A 4 -10.88 8.22 12.10
N GLU A 5 -11.87 8.43 11.24
CA GLU A 5 -12.51 7.39 10.44
C GLU A 5 -13.04 8.00 9.15
N THR A 6 -12.76 7.33 8.03
CA THR A 6 -13.43 7.60 6.77
C THR A 6 -13.25 6.41 5.82
N GLY A 7 -14.25 6.10 5.03
CA GLY A 7 -14.20 4.98 4.09
C GLY A 7 -15.49 4.85 3.32
N TRP A 8 -15.55 3.83 2.46
CA TRP A 8 -16.70 3.58 1.61
C TRP A 8 -16.92 2.07 1.47
N PRO A 9 -18.17 1.59 1.62
CA PRO A 9 -18.46 0.16 1.61
C PRO A 9 -18.45 -0.41 0.19
N SER A 10 -17.95 -1.64 0.03
CA SER A 10 -17.89 -2.34 -1.27
C SER A 10 -19.18 -3.05 -1.65
N VAL A 11 -20.06 -3.29 -0.68
CA VAL A 11 -21.36 -3.95 -0.88
C VAL A 11 -22.37 -3.33 0.09
N GLY A 12 -23.59 -3.08 -0.36
CA GLY A 12 -24.69 -2.63 0.49
C GLY A 12 -26.00 -3.34 0.19
N ASP A 13 -27.06 -2.92 0.87
CA ASP A 13 -28.43 -3.36 0.60
C ASP A 13 -28.92 -2.81 -0.76
N GLU A 14 -30.04 -3.33 -1.29
CA GLU A 14 -30.57 -2.96 -2.62
C GLU A 14 -30.83 -1.45 -2.79
N ASN A 15 -31.12 -0.74 -1.70
CA ASN A 15 -31.35 0.70 -1.68
C ASN A 15 -30.06 1.53 -1.47
N GLU A 16 -28.93 0.90 -1.19
CA GLU A 16 -27.62 1.53 -1.00
C GLU A 16 -26.85 1.58 -2.34
N ILE A 17 -27.42 2.21 -3.35
CA ILE A 17 -26.89 2.22 -4.75
C ILE A 17 -25.44 2.69 -4.90
N GLY A 18 -24.91 3.42 -3.91
CA GLY A 18 -23.53 3.89 -3.89
C GLY A 18 -22.53 2.88 -3.34
N ALA A 19 -22.99 1.86 -2.61
CA ALA A 19 -22.15 0.84 -1.98
C ALA A 19 -21.77 -0.24 -3.00
N SER A 20 -20.64 -0.02 -3.67
CA SER A 20 -20.12 -0.94 -4.69
C SER A 20 -18.59 -0.96 -4.64
N GLU A 21 -18.00 -2.10 -5.00
CA GLU A 21 -16.55 -2.28 -5.04
C GLU A 21 -15.84 -1.21 -5.89
N PRO A 22 -16.34 -0.84 -7.10
CA PRO A 22 -15.72 0.24 -7.88
C PRO A 22 -15.74 1.60 -7.16
N ASN A 23 -16.84 1.93 -6.48
CA ASN A 23 -16.93 3.18 -5.72
C ASN A 23 -16.02 3.17 -4.48
N ALA A 24 -15.95 2.04 -3.80
CA ALA A 24 -15.06 1.86 -2.66
C ALA A 24 -13.58 2.03 -3.05
N ALA A 25 -13.18 1.38 -4.14
CA ALA A 25 -11.83 1.52 -4.70
C ALA A 25 -11.54 2.97 -5.15
N ALA A 26 -12.50 3.64 -5.79
CA ALA A 26 -12.35 5.02 -6.22
C ALA A 26 -12.21 5.99 -5.04
N TYR A 27 -13.05 5.85 -4.01
CA TYR A 27 -13.03 6.71 -2.83
C TYR A 27 -11.75 6.50 -2.02
N ASN A 28 -11.46 5.27 -1.61
CA ASN A 28 -10.32 4.94 -0.76
C ASN A 28 -9.00 5.15 -1.51
N GLY A 29 -8.91 4.72 -2.76
CA GLY A 29 -7.74 4.97 -3.62
C GLY A 29 -7.53 6.46 -3.92
N GLY A 30 -8.61 7.21 -4.15
CA GLY A 30 -8.55 8.66 -4.34
C GLY A 30 -8.09 9.40 -3.09
N LEU A 31 -8.60 9.00 -1.92
CA LEU A 31 -8.20 9.54 -0.63
C LEU A 31 -6.71 9.29 -0.34
N VAL A 32 -6.23 8.06 -0.54
CA VAL A 32 -4.80 7.74 -0.38
C VAL A 32 -3.95 8.59 -1.31
N LYS A 33 -4.30 8.67 -2.61
CA LYS A 33 -3.60 9.56 -3.56
C LYS A 33 -3.60 11.01 -3.08
N ARG A 34 -4.73 11.49 -2.55
CA ARG A 34 -4.90 12.86 -2.03
C ARG A 34 -4.00 13.14 -0.83
N VAL A 35 -3.88 12.19 0.11
CA VAL A 35 -2.98 12.28 1.27
C VAL A 35 -1.52 12.27 0.83
N LEU A 36 -1.16 11.38 -0.10
CA LEU A 36 0.19 11.26 -0.64
C LEU A 36 0.68 12.50 -1.42
N THR A 37 -0.21 13.39 -1.86
CA THR A 37 0.21 14.69 -2.43
C THR A 37 0.92 15.60 -1.42
N GLY A 38 0.79 15.33 -0.11
CA GLY A 38 1.35 16.16 0.96
C GLY A 38 0.66 17.52 1.13
N LYS A 39 -0.37 17.84 0.32
CA LYS A 39 -1.08 19.11 0.39
C LYS A 39 -2.17 19.07 1.48
N GLY A 40 -2.30 20.13 2.26
CA GLY A 40 -3.39 20.30 3.21
C GLY A 40 -4.71 20.72 2.57
N THR A 41 -5.64 21.26 3.35
CA THR A 41 -6.93 21.78 2.85
C THR A 41 -6.81 23.21 2.35
N PRO A 42 -7.79 23.77 1.61
CA PRO A 42 -7.75 25.18 1.21
C PRO A 42 -7.57 26.15 2.39
N LEU A 43 -8.20 25.85 3.53
CA LEU A 43 -8.07 26.66 4.75
C LEU A 43 -6.72 26.45 5.45
N ARG A 44 -6.13 25.25 5.35
CA ARG A 44 -4.85 24.90 5.99
C ARG A 44 -3.92 24.20 4.99
N PRO A 45 -3.38 24.92 4.00
CA PRO A 45 -2.71 24.30 2.84
C PRO A 45 -1.36 23.66 3.16
N ARG A 46 -0.71 24.08 4.26
CA ARG A 46 0.61 23.57 4.71
C ARG A 46 0.51 22.52 5.82
N GLU A 47 -0.68 22.21 6.32
CA GLU A 47 -0.85 21.15 7.32
C GLU A 47 -1.10 19.81 6.61
N PRO A 48 -0.32 18.75 6.92
CA PRO A 48 -0.54 17.43 6.34
C PRO A 48 -1.88 16.84 6.78
N LEU A 49 -2.46 16.00 5.92
CA LEU A 49 -3.69 15.28 6.22
C LEU A 49 -3.37 13.98 6.95
N ASN A 50 -3.72 13.89 8.23
CA ASN A 50 -3.68 12.65 9.00
C ASN A 50 -5.07 12.00 8.94
N VAL A 51 -5.16 10.85 8.27
CA VAL A 51 -6.43 10.16 7.98
C VAL A 51 -6.29 8.68 8.25
N TYR A 52 -7.23 8.15 9.03
CA TYR A 52 -7.38 6.72 9.26
C TYR A 52 -8.51 6.19 8.38
N LEU A 53 -8.18 5.21 7.55
CA LEU A 53 -9.13 4.59 6.66
C LEU A 53 -9.96 3.54 7.43
N PHE A 54 -11.28 3.66 7.35
CA PHE A 54 -12.22 2.70 7.91
C PHE A 54 -12.67 1.74 6.80
N ALA A 55 -12.37 0.45 6.83
CA ALA A 55 -11.59 -0.28 7.84
C ALA A 55 -10.60 -1.26 7.19
N LEU A 56 -9.78 -1.93 8.00
CA LEU A 56 -8.85 -2.93 7.47
C LEU A 56 -9.59 -4.17 6.96
N PHE A 57 -10.51 -4.72 7.76
CA PHE A 57 -11.23 -5.95 7.42
C PHE A 57 -12.73 -5.73 7.32
N ASN A 58 -13.38 -6.55 6.50
CA ASN A 58 -14.83 -6.71 6.53
C ASN A 58 -15.25 -7.36 7.85
N GLU A 59 -16.18 -6.75 8.56
CA GLU A 59 -16.60 -7.15 9.90
C GLU A 59 -18.00 -7.80 9.85
N ASN A 60 -18.05 -9.11 9.59
CA ASN A 60 -19.30 -9.86 9.36
C ASN A 60 -20.30 -9.88 10.54
N GLN A 61 -19.86 -9.52 11.75
CA GLN A 61 -20.71 -9.47 12.94
C GLN A 61 -21.27 -8.08 13.23
N LYS A 62 -21.02 -7.08 12.38
CA LYS A 62 -21.59 -5.75 12.58
C LYS A 62 -23.12 -5.75 12.40
N PRO A 63 -23.86 -5.12 13.33
CA PRO A 63 -25.29 -4.94 13.21
C PRO A 63 -25.61 -3.91 12.13
N GLY A 64 -26.87 -3.86 11.68
CA GLY A 64 -27.35 -2.85 10.73
C GLY A 64 -27.31 -3.30 9.26
N PRO A 65 -27.27 -2.36 8.30
CA PRO A 65 -27.36 -2.65 6.87
C PRO A 65 -26.15 -3.45 6.36
N THR A 66 -26.26 -4.01 5.15
CA THR A 66 -25.17 -4.80 4.56
C THR A 66 -23.89 -4.01 4.38
N SER A 67 -23.97 -2.71 4.14
CA SER A 67 -22.81 -1.81 4.08
C SER A 67 -21.90 -1.88 5.32
N GLU A 68 -22.46 -1.96 6.53
CA GLU A 68 -21.69 -1.97 7.78
C GLU A 68 -20.68 -3.13 7.85
N ARG A 69 -20.99 -4.25 7.19
CA ARG A 69 -20.14 -5.45 7.16
C ARG A 69 -19.07 -5.41 6.06
N ASN A 70 -19.08 -4.39 5.19
CA ASN A 70 -18.33 -4.36 3.92
C ASN A 70 -17.47 -3.09 3.72
N TYR A 71 -17.03 -2.44 4.79
CA TYR A 71 -16.09 -1.30 4.74
C TYR A 71 -14.61 -1.69 4.61
N GLY A 72 -14.29 -2.97 4.75
CA GLY A 72 -12.93 -3.48 4.76
C GLY A 72 -12.21 -3.33 3.42
N LEU A 73 -10.91 -3.08 3.50
CA LEU A 73 -10.00 -3.26 2.37
C LEU A 73 -9.74 -4.74 2.06
N PHE A 74 -9.84 -5.58 3.09
CA PHE A 74 -9.59 -7.01 3.04
C PHE A 74 -10.78 -7.79 3.61
N TYR A 75 -10.96 -9.01 3.10
CA TYR A 75 -11.76 -10.02 3.76
C TYR A 75 -11.03 -10.55 5.01
N PRO A 76 -11.74 -11.17 5.98
CA PRO A 76 -11.11 -11.77 7.16
C PRO A 76 -10.07 -12.85 6.88
N ASN A 77 -10.08 -13.42 5.67
CA ASN A 77 -9.09 -14.39 5.20
C ASN A 77 -7.86 -13.73 4.54
N GLU A 78 -7.68 -12.42 4.74
CA GLU A 78 -6.58 -11.60 4.20
C GLU A 78 -6.60 -11.41 2.67
N GLY A 79 -7.59 -11.97 1.98
CA GLY A 79 -7.84 -11.66 0.58
C GLY A 79 -8.25 -10.21 0.42
N LYS A 80 -7.74 -9.54 -0.61
CA LYS A 80 -8.15 -8.16 -0.93
C LYS A 80 -9.61 -8.14 -1.41
N VAL A 81 -10.36 -7.13 -0.97
CA VAL A 81 -11.67 -6.82 -1.57
C VAL A 81 -11.45 -6.07 -2.89
N TYR A 82 -10.52 -5.11 -2.90
CA TYR A 82 -10.11 -4.34 -4.08
C TYR A 82 -8.70 -3.78 -3.88
N ASP A 83 -8.07 -3.30 -4.96
CA ASP A 83 -6.73 -2.69 -4.89
C ASP A 83 -6.76 -1.22 -4.51
N VAL A 84 -5.93 -0.86 -3.51
CA VAL A 84 -5.70 0.53 -3.08
C VAL A 84 -4.19 0.82 -3.13
N PRO A 85 -3.75 1.84 -3.90
CA PRO A 85 -2.33 2.14 -4.03
C PRO A 85 -1.83 2.95 -2.82
N PHE A 86 -1.30 2.26 -1.80
CA PHE A 86 -0.70 2.88 -0.60
C PHE A 86 0.65 3.56 -0.85
N ALA A 87 1.29 3.26 -1.97
CA ALA A 87 2.51 3.92 -2.41
C ALA A 87 2.22 4.87 -3.56
N ALA A 88 2.86 6.04 -3.55
CA ALA A 88 2.91 6.88 -4.73
C ALA A 88 3.65 6.09 -5.82
N LYS A 89 3.06 5.95 -7.01
CA LYS A 89 3.82 5.50 -8.18
C LYS A 89 4.97 6.48 -8.36
N SER A 90 6.20 6.02 -8.22
CA SER A 90 7.40 6.82 -8.41
C SER A 90 7.47 7.27 -9.87
N THR A 91 6.97 8.47 -10.18
CA THR A 91 7.13 9.09 -11.50
C THR A 91 8.44 9.87 -11.59
N SER A 92 9.54 9.26 -11.12
CA SER A 92 10.87 9.76 -11.44
C SER A 92 11.28 9.13 -12.77
N PRO A 93 11.71 9.90 -13.79
CA PRO A 93 12.40 9.34 -14.93
C PRO A 93 13.75 8.85 -14.41
N VAL A 94 13.83 7.57 -14.04
CA VAL A 94 15.11 6.93 -13.73
C VAL A 94 15.73 6.61 -15.09
N ASN A 95 16.61 7.49 -15.55
CA ASN A 95 17.64 7.10 -16.51
C ASN A 95 18.54 6.08 -15.81
N GLY A 96 18.29 4.81 -16.06
CA GLY A 96 19.07 3.70 -15.52
C GLY A 96 18.33 2.41 -15.78
N ASP A 97 18.88 1.60 -16.67
CA ASP A 97 18.35 0.34 -17.18
C ASP A 97 17.80 -0.55 -16.06
N ARG A 98 16.48 -0.53 -15.86
CA ARG A 98 15.78 -1.51 -15.03
C ARG A 98 14.62 -2.08 -15.83
N ALA A 99 14.71 -3.39 -16.05
CA ALA A 99 13.68 -4.19 -16.68
C ALA A 99 12.32 -3.97 -16.01
N GLU A 100 11.28 -3.82 -16.84
CA GLU A 100 9.89 -3.78 -16.43
C GLU A 100 9.56 -5.02 -15.59
N VAL A 101 9.15 -4.82 -14.34
CA VAL A 101 8.67 -5.90 -13.47
C VAL A 101 7.17 -6.06 -13.69
N PRO A 102 6.66 -7.25 -14.08
CA PRO A 102 5.23 -7.50 -14.22
C PRO A 102 4.45 -7.29 -12.93
N ASP A 103 3.19 -6.92 -13.08
CA ASP A 103 2.25 -6.61 -11.98
C ASP A 103 2.19 -7.75 -10.94
N GLY A 104 2.38 -7.40 -9.66
CA GLY A 104 2.31 -8.34 -8.53
C GLY A 104 3.64 -8.72 -7.85
N GLN A 105 4.80 -8.33 -8.38
CA GLN A 105 6.10 -8.53 -7.70
C GLN A 105 6.54 -7.24 -6.98
N THR A 106 6.57 -7.28 -5.66
CA THR A 106 7.11 -6.19 -4.83
C THR A 106 8.57 -6.49 -4.51
N TRP A 107 9.46 -5.52 -4.74
CA TRP A 107 10.87 -5.59 -4.33
C TRP A 107 11.15 -4.47 -3.32
N CYS A 108 11.97 -4.78 -2.32
CA CYS A 108 12.43 -3.80 -1.33
C CYS A 108 13.87 -3.41 -1.65
N VAL A 109 14.19 -2.12 -1.51
CA VAL A 109 15.56 -1.60 -1.66
C VAL A 109 16.07 -1.19 -0.29
N SER A 110 17.31 -1.55 0.03
CA SER A 110 17.98 -1.02 1.21
C SER A 110 18.05 0.51 1.14
N ASN A 111 17.74 1.20 2.24
CA ASN A 111 17.96 2.65 2.32
C ASN A 111 19.45 2.96 2.15
N GLY A 112 19.81 3.83 1.20
CA GLY A 112 21.18 4.23 0.90
C GLY A 112 21.90 5.00 2.02
N GLU A 113 21.16 5.48 3.01
CA GLU A 113 21.71 6.12 4.21
C GLU A 113 22.05 5.12 5.33
N THR A 114 21.80 3.83 5.12
CA THR A 114 22.04 2.79 6.13
C THR A 114 23.54 2.57 6.33
N ALA A 115 23.97 2.39 7.58
CA ALA A 115 25.32 1.99 7.93
C ALA A 115 25.70 0.68 7.21
N LYS A 116 26.91 0.61 6.64
CA LYS A 116 27.37 -0.54 5.84
C LYS A 116 27.31 -1.85 6.61
N GLU A 117 27.52 -1.78 7.92
CA GLU A 117 27.51 -2.93 8.83
C GLU A 117 26.10 -3.50 8.97
N LYS A 118 25.08 -2.64 9.03
CA LYS A 118 23.67 -3.07 9.05
C LYS A 118 23.24 -3.66 7.71
N LEU A 119 23.71 -3.07 6.62
CA LEU A 119 23.48 -3.61 5.28
C LEU A 119 24.11 -5.00 5.14
N GLN A 120 25.36 -5.16 5.56
CA GLN A 120 26.06 -6.44 5.51
C GLN A 120 25.35 -7.51 6.36
N ALA A 121 24.99 -7.21 7.60
CA ALA A 121 24.27 -8.15 8.46
C ALA A 121 22.91 -8.58 7.87
N ALA A 122 22.19 -7.66 7.22
CA ALA A 122 20.93 -7.98 6.56
C ALA A 122 21.14 -8.87 5.32
N LEU A 123 22.20 -8.64 4.54
CA LEU A 123 22.58 -9.49 3.41
C LEU A 123 23.01 -10.88 3.88
N ASP A 124 23.83 -10.96 4.92
CA ASP A 124 24.30 -12.23 5.50
C ASP A 124 23.13 -13.08 5.98
N TYR A 125 22.14 -12.47 6.66
CA TYR A 125 20.91 -13.15 7.05
C TYR A 125 20.12 -13.60 5.82
N ALA A 126 19.84 -12.70 4.87
CA ALA A 126 19.03 -13.02 3.70
C ALA A 126 19.61 -14.17 2.88
N CYS A 127 20.92 -14.15 2.64
CA CYS A 127 21.63 -15.18 1.86
C CYS A 127 21.93 -16.46 2.66
N GLY A 128 21.86 -16.40 4.00
CA GLY A 128 22.05 -17.52 4.91
C GLY A 128 20.72 -18.09 5.40
N GLU A 129 20.38 -17.78 6.65
CA GLU A 129 19.18 -18.29 7.33
C GLU A 129 17.86 -17.91 6.64
N GLY A 130 17.83 -16.76 5.97
CA GLY A 130 16.68 -16.25 5.23
C GLY A 130 16.44 -16.96 3.89
N GLY A 131 17.38 -17.77 3.40
CA GLY A 131 17.20 -18.66 2.25
C GLY A 131 17.03 -17.95 0.89
N ALA A 132 17.42 -16.69 0.75
CA ALA A 132 17.36 -15.95 -0.51
C ALA A 132 18.43 -16.43 -1.50
N ASP A 133 18.11 -16.44 -2.80
CA ASP A 133 19.10 -16.76 -3.84
C ASP A 133 20.00 -15.56 -4.12
N CYS A 134 21.17 -15.55 -3.49
CA CYS A 134 22.15 -14.48 -3.64
C CYS A 134 23.20 -14.73 -4.72
N ARG A 135 23.10 -15.78 -5.54
CA ARG A 135 24.06 -16.05 -6.63
C ARG A 135 24.21 -14.89 -7.61
N PRO A 136 23.16 -14.15 -8.00
CA PRO A 136 23.30 -13.04 -8.96
C PRO A 136 24.10 -11.84 -8.45
N ILE A 137 24.24 -11.69 -7.13
CA ILE A 137 24.90 -10.56 -6.47
C ILE A 137 26.29 -10.91 -5.89
N GLN A 138 26.86 -12.06 -6.26
CA GLN A 138 28.22 -12.45 -5.86
C GLN A 138 29.30 -11.90 -6.81
N PRO A 139 30.56 -11.77 -6.37
CA PRO A 139 31.66 -11.33 -7.23
C PRO A 139 31.72 -12.09 -8.56
N GLY A 140 31.65 -11.34 -9.68
CA GLY A 140 31.68 -11.89 -11.05
C GLY A 140 30.33 -12.32 -11.61
N ALA A 141 29.23 -12.17 -10.86
CA ALA A 141 27.87 -12.44 -11.34
C ALA A 141 27.23 -11.22 -12.03
N THR A 142 26.07 -11.45 -12.64
CA THR A 142 25.39 -10.48 -13.53
C THR A 142 24.87 -9.22 -12.83
N CYS A 143 24.73 -9.23 -11.51
CA CYS A 143 24.22 -8.09 -10.73
C CYS A 143 25.24 -7.59 -9.69
N TYR A 144 26.53 -7.90 -9.88
CA TYR A 144 27.63 -7.42 -9.04
C TYR A 144 28.32 -6.22 -9.72
N HIS A 145 28.08 -5.01 -9.20
CA HIS A 145 28.59 -3.74 -9.72
C HIS A 145 29.29 -2.94 -8.63
#